data_AF-A0AAD3E1E8-F1
#
_entry.id   AF-A0AAD3E1E8-F1
#
_cell.length_a   1.000
_cell.length_b   1.000
_cell.length_c   1.000
_cell.angle_alpha   90.00
_cell.angle_beta   90.00
_cell.angle_gamma   90.00
#
_symmetry.space_group_name_H-M   'P 1'
#
loop_
_entity.id
_entity.type
_entity.pdbx_description
1 polymer ?
#
loop_
_entity_poly.entity_id
_entity_poly.type
_entity_poly.pdbx_seq_one_letter_code
_entity_poly.pdbx_strand_id
1 'polypeptide(L)'
;MEPSGEDVPLTHPAEDVGTNGDMEDDEENEEECGWCKWMKAGGCKDEFQVWLDCVDGLRAAGRDDVESCAEVMGPLWACMERHKDYYAPQLSSLADKKRE
;
A
#
# COMPACT_ATOMS: atom_id res chain seq x y z
N MET A 1 42.24 -0.27 -1.00
CA MET A 1 42.24 -1.66 -0.52
C MET A 1 40.79 -1.99 -0.22
N GLU A 2 40.21 -2.79 -1.10
CA GLU A 2 38.80 -3.11 -1.16
C GLU A 2 38.40 -4.06 -0.02
N PRO A 3 37.22 -3.92 0.60
CA PRO A 3 36.69 -4.98 1.44
C PRO A 3 36.05 -6.07 0.56
N SER A 4 36.59 -7.28 0.72
CA SER A 4 35.97 -8.58 0.42
C SER A 4 34.46 -8.56 0.68
N GLY A 5 33.57 -9.07 -0.17
CA GLY A 5 33.66 -10.35 -0.86
C GLY A 5 33.09 -11.46 0.02
N GLU A 6 31.78 -11.41 0.33
CA GLU A 6 31.02 -12.51 0.93
C GLU A 6 29.73 -12.72 0.15
N ASP A 7 29.79 -13.73 -0.71
CA ASP A 7 28.72 -14.43 -1.41
C ASP A 7 27.79 -15.05 -0.35
N VAL A 8 26.55 -14.56 -0.27
CA VAL A 8 25.52 -15.16 0.58
C VAL A 8 24.70 -16.10 -0.32
N PRO A 9 24.89 -17.42 -0.25
CA PRO A 9 24.15 -18.34 -1.10
C PRO A 9 22.65 -18.28 -0.76
N LEU A 10 21.87 -17.96 -1.80
CA LEU A 10 20.43 -18.17 -1.89
C LEU A 10 20.10 -19.63 -1.57
N THR A 11 19.78 -19.91 -0.31
CA THR A 11 19.22 -21.18 0.12
C THR A 11 17.70 -21.04 0.12
N HIS A 12 17.11 -21.32 -1.04
CA HIS A 12 15.71 -21.73 -1.12
C HIS A 12 15.66 -23.23 -0.77
N PRO A 13 14.97 -23.66 0.29
CA PRO A 13 14.37 -24.98 0.30
C PRO A 13 13.03 -24.89 -0.43
N ALA A 14 13.02 -25.43 -1.65
CA ALA A 14 11.81 -25.82 -2.35
C ALA A 14 11.22 -27.04 -1.66
N GLU A 15 10.06 -26.87 -1.02
CA GLU A 15 9.23 -27.98 -0.58
C GLU A 15 7.90 -27.85 -1.32
N ASP A 16 7.73 -28.77 -2.28
CA ASP A 16 6.53 -29.07 -3.03
C ASP A 16 5.41 -29.56 -2.09
N VAL A 17 4.26 -28.87 -2.11
CA VAL A 17 2.99 -29.50 -1.73
C VAL A 17 1.88 -28.93 -2.61
N GLY A 18 1.55 -29.68 -3.66
CA GLY A 18 0.30 -29.51 -4.37
C GLY A 18 -0.88 -30.05 -3.57
N THR A 19 -2.00 -29.34 -3.59
CA THR A 19 -3.32 -29.97 -3.71
C THR A 19 -4.33 -28.97 -4.29
N ASN A 20 -5.14 -29.48 -5.20
CA ASN A 20 -6.15 -28.77 -5.97
C ASN A 20 -7.38 -28.45 -5.11
N GLY A 21 -8.01 -27.31 -5.37
CA GLY A 21 -9.32 -26.94 -4.84
C GLY A 21 -9.92 -25.82 -5.68
N ASP A 22 -10.57 -26.20 -6.78
CA ASP A 22 -11.58 -25.40 -7.44
C ASP A 22 -12.79 -25.32 -6.49
N MET A 23 -13.06 -24.11 -5.97
CA MET A 23 -14.31 -23.79 -5.29
C MET A 23 -14.59 -22.31 -5.50
N GLU A 24 -15.54 -22.05 -6.38
CA GLU A 24 -16.22 -20.77 -6.54
C GLU A 24 -16.92 -20.44 -5.21
N ASP A 25 -16.47 -19.36 -4.55
CA ASP A 25 -17.21 -18.65 -3.51
C ASP A 25 -16.82 -17.17 -3.61
N ASP A 26 -17.60 -16.48 -4.43
CA ASP A 26 -17.74 -15.03 -4.47
C ASP A 26 -18.38 -14.60 -3.15
N GLU A 27 -17.57 -14.24 -2.15
CA GLU A 27 -17.96 -13.36 -1.02
C GLU A 27 -16.76 -13.11 -0.07
N GLU A 28 -16.28 -11.86 -0.06
CA GLU A 28 -15.67 -11.21 1.11
C GLU A 28 -14.38 -11.81 1.69
N ASN A 29 -13.30 -11.83 0.92
CA ASN A 29 -11.97 -11.65 1.50
C ASN A 29 -11.40 -10.32 1.01
N GLU A 30 -11.91 -9.22 1.57
CA GLU A 30 -11.13 -7.99 1.72
C GLU A 30 -9.89 -8.36 2.54
N GLU A 31 -8.89 -8.94 1.88
CA GLU A 31 -7.55 -9.08 2.43
C GLU A 31 -7.07 -7.68 2.75
N GLU A 32 -7.33 -7.26 3.99
CA GLU A 32 -7.21 -5.86 4.37
C GLU A 32 -5.75 -5.45 4.12
N CYS A 33 -5.57 -4.67 3.05
CA CYS A 33 -4.27 -4.35 2.48
C CYS A 33 -3.36 -3.82 3.59
N GLY A 34 -2.13 -4.32 3.66
CA GLY A 34 -1.20 -3.96 4.73
C GLY A 34 -0.97 -2.44 4.84
N TRP A 35 -1.04 -1.73 3.72
CA TRP A 35 -0.99 -0.27 3.69
C TRP A 35 -2.29 0.37 4.18
N CYS A 36 -3.46 -0.18 3.82
CA CYS A 36 -4.76 0.27 4.34
C CYS A 36 -4.84 0.13 5.87
N LYS A 37 -4.36 -1.00 6.43
CA LYS A 37 -4.23 -1.19 7.89
C LYS A 37 -3.39 -0.09 8.53
N TRP A 38 -2.23 0.18 7.93
CA TRP A 38 -1.29 1.17 8.45
C TRP A 38 -1.89 2.59 8.40
N MET A 39 -2.50 2.98 7.28
CA MET A 39 -3.15 4.30 7.16
C MET A 39 -4.31 4.46 8.15
N LYS A 40 -5.14 3.42 8.31
CA LYS A 40 -6.28 3.40 9.26
C LYS A 40 -5.84 3.40 10.74
N ALA A 41 -4.63 2.96 11.05
CA ALA A 41 -4.09 2.96 12.42
C ALA A 41 -3.51 4.33 12.83
N GLY A 42 -3.32 5.25 11.89
CA GLY A 42 -2.83 6.60 12.16
C GLY A 42 -3.95 7.62 12.41
N GLY A 43 -3.54 8.86 12.69
CA GLY A 43 -4.46 9.97 13.01
C GLY A 43 -5.27 10.51 11.81
N CYS A 44 -4.94 10.08 10.59
CA CYS A 44 -5.56 10.54 9.34
C CYS A 44 -6.50 9.50 8.73
N LYS A 45 -7.09 8.64 9.57
CA LYS A 45 -7.99 7.57 9.13
C LYS A 45 -9.20 8.13 8.38
N ASP A 46 -9.78 9.23 8.84
CA ASP A 46 -10.99 9.80 8.25
C ASP A 46 -10.72 10.32 6.83
N GLU A 47 -9.64 11.09 6.65
CA GLU A 47 -9.22 11.54 5.33
C GLU A 47 -8.82 10.38 4.42
N PHE A 48 -8.24 9.32 5.00
CA PHE A 48 -7.86 8.12 4.26
C PHE A 48 -9.09 7.34 3.78
N GLN A 49 -10.11 7.24 4.62
CA GLN A 49 -11.37 6.59 4.27
C GLN A 49 -12.04 7.29 3.08
N VAL A 50 -12.09 8.62 3.08
CA VAL A 50 -12.62 9.40 1.94
C VAL A 50 -11.87 9.11 0.64
N TRP A 51 -10.54 8.97 0.71
CA TRP A 51 -9.75 8.58 -0.45
C TRP A 51 -10.03 7.14 -0.90
N LEU A 52 -10.14 6.20 0.05
CA LEU A 52 -10.49 4.81 -0.25
C LEU A 52 -11.85 4.70 -0.93
N ASP A 53 -12.87 5.37 -0.40
CA ASP A 53 -14.22 5.41 -0.99
C ASP A 53 -14.19 5.94 -2.44
N CYS A 54 -13.31 6.90 -2.75
CA CYS A 54 -13.11 7.36 -4.12
C CYS A 54 -12.49 6.28 -5.02
N VAL A 55 -11.45 5.60 -4.56
CA VAL A 55 -10.77 4.52 -5.31
C VAL A 55 -11.69 3.33 -5.51
N ASP A 56 -12.44 2.93 -4.48
CA ASP A 56 -13.40 1.84 -4.56
C ASP A 56 -14.56 2.20 -5.50
N GLY A 57 -15.02 3.45 -5.51
CA GLY A 57 -15.99 3.95 -6.48
C GLY A 57 -15.49 3.87 -7.93
N LEU A 58 -14.20 4.17 -8.17
CA LEU A 58 -13.59 4.00 -9.48
C LEU A 58 -13.51 2.51 -9.87
N ARG A 59 -13.05 1.64 -8.97
CA ARG A 59 -12.98 0.20 -9.23
C ARG A 59 -14.34 -0.41 -9.51
N ALA A 60 -15.36 -0.03 -8.75
CA ALA A 60 -16.74 -0.42 -8.98
C ALA A 60 -17.23 0.01 -10.38
N ALA A 61 -16.71 1.12 -10.91
CA ALA A 61 -16.97 1.59 -12.27
C ALA A 61 -16.05 0.96 -13.34
N GLY A 62 -15.19 -0.02 -12.96
CA GLY A 62 -14.22 -0.66 -13.86
C GLY A 62 -13.03 0.23 -14.23
N ARG A 63 -12.71 1.21 -13.37
CA ARG A 63 -11.64 2.18 -13.56
C ARG A 63 -10.60 2.04 -12.44
N ASP A 64 -9.33 2.00 -12.79
CA ASP A 64 -8.20 1.92 -11.83
C ASP A 64 -7.36 3.21 -11.81
N ASP A 65 -7.88 4.32 -12.34
CA ASP A 65 -7.17 5.59 -12.39
C ASP A 65 -7.28 6.37 -11.06
N VAL A 66 -6.48 5.95 -10.08
CA VAL A 66 -6.39 6.55 -8.74
C VAL A 66 -6.05 8.05 -8.78
N GLU A 67 -5.46 8.55 -9.86
CA GLU A 67 -5.23 9.99 -10.11
C GLU A 67 -6.52 10.81 -10.14
N SER A 68 -7.66 10.23 -10.50
CA SER A 68 -8.97 10.89 -10.39
C SER A 68 -9.35 11.23 -8.95
N CYS A 69 -8.74 10.55 -7.96
CA CYS A 69 -8.92 10.82 -6.54
C CYS A 69 -7.89 11.83 -5.98
N ALA A 70 -7.11 12.49 -6.85
CA ALA A 70 -6.12 13.48 -6.41
C ALA A 70 -6.73 14.68 -5.65
N GLU A 71 -7.99 15.03 -5.93
CA GLU A 71 -8.69 16.10 -5.21
C GLU A 71 -8.85 15.78 -3.72
N VAL A 72 -9.12 14.51 -3.38
CA VAL A 72 -9.24 14.05 -2.00
C VAL A 72 -7.90 13.62 -1.38
N MET A 73 -6.85 13.47 -2.19
CA MET A 73 -5.47 13.30 -1.69
C MET A 73 -4.91 14.55 -1.01
N GLY A 74 -5.33 15.75 -1.40
CA GLY A 74 -4.89 17.01 -0.79
C GLY A 74 -5.11 17.09 0.73
N PRO A 75 -6.35 16.93 1.24
CA PRO A 75 -6.60 16.93 2.68
C PRO A 75 -5.91 15.77 3.41
N LEU A 76 -5.85 14.59 2.79
CA LEU A 76 -5.13 13.42 3.34
C LEU A 76 -3.64 13.72 3.51
N TRP A 77 -3.00 14.30 2.49
CA TRP A 77 -1.60 14.71 2.54
C TRP A 77 -1.35 15.76 3.63
N ALA A 78 -2.20 16.79 3.72
CA ALA A 78 -2.08 17.81 4.76
C ALA A 78 -2.20 17.22 6.18
N CYS A 79 -3.07 16.21 6.37
CA CYS A 79 -3.13 15.48 7.63
C CYS A 79 -1.85 14.68 7.89
N MET A 80 -1.35 13.94 6.90
CA MET A 80 -0.11 13.17 7.04
C MET A 80 1.08 14.07 7.38
N GLU A 81 1.19 15.26 6.77
CA GLU A 81 2.22 16.25 7.10
C GLU A 81 2.12 16.76 8.54
N ARG A 82 0.90 16.99 9.05
CA ARG A 82 0.68 17.34 10.47
C ARG A 82 1.08 16.21 11.40
N HIS A 83 0.86 14.97 10.99
CA HIS A 83 1.21 13.76 11.72
C HIS A 83 2.52 13.13 11.21
N LYS A 84 3.46 13.94 10.71
CA LYS A 84 4.69 13.47 10.07
C LYS A 84 5.48 12.48 10.92
N ASP A 85 5.43 12.55 12.25
CA ASP A 85 6.20 11.63 13.10
C ASP A 85 5.70 10.17 12.98
N TYR A 86 4.44 9.98 12.58
CA TYR A 86 3.88 8.67 12.21
C TYR A 86 4.09 8.35 10.72
N TYR A 87 3.89 9.33 9.83
CA TYR A 87 3.90 9.13 8.36
C TYR A 87 5.26 9.39 7.68
N ALA A 88 6.31 9.75 8.42
CA ALA A 88 7.61 10.18 7.90
C ALA A 88 8.27 9.24 6.88
N PRO A 89 8.36 7.91 7.10
CA PRO A 89 9.04 7.05 6.13
C PRO A 89 8.31 7.00 4.78
N GLN A 90 6.99 7.12 4.79
CA GLN A 90 6.17 7.18 3.58
C GLN A 90 6.26 8.57 2.92
N LEU A 91 6.14 9.65 3.70
CA LEU A 91 6.24 11.01 3.18
C LEU A 91 7.60 11.30 2.54
N SER A 92 8.69 10.80 3.13
CA SER A 92 10.03 10.88 2.51
C SER A 92 10.04 10.13 1.19
N SER A 93 9.65 8.85 1.19
CA SER A 93 9.66 8.01 -0.01
C SER A 93 8.82 8.58 -1.16
N LEU A 94 7.70 9.25 -0.84
CA LEU A 94 6.85 9.91 -1.82
C LEU A 94 7.45 11.23 -2.33
N ALA A 95 8.14 11.98 -1.47
CA ALA A 95 8.82 13.21 -1.85
C ALA A 95 10.06 12.96 -2.71
N ASP A 96 10.80 11.88 -2.44
CA ASP A 96 12.01 11.48 -3.17
C ASP A 96 11.68 11.09 -4.62
N LYS A 97 10.57 10.36 -4.85
CA LYS A 97 10.05 10.01 -6.18
C LYS A 97 9.63 11.21 -7.05
N LYS A 98 9.50 12.41 -6.48
CA LYS A 98 9.21 13.64 -7.22
C LYS A 98 10.46 14.27 -7.86
N ARG A 99 11.65 13.74 -7.58
CA ARG A 99 12.95 14.29 -8.05
C ARG A 99 13.68 13.40 -9.05
N GLU A 100 13.11 12.26 -9.42
CA GLU A 100 13.60 11.38 -10.51
C GLU A 100 12.83 11.64 -11.80
#